data_AF-X0V5X9-F1
#
_entry.id   AF-X0V5X9-F1
#
_cell.length_a   1.000
_cell.length_b   1.000
_cell.length_c   1.000
_cell.angle_alpha   90.00
_cell.angle_beta   90.00
_cell.angle_gamma   90.00
#
_symmetry.space_group_name_H-M   'P 1'
#
loop_
_entity.id
_entity.type
_entity.pdbx_description
1 polymer ?
#
loop_
_entity_poly.entity_id
_entity_poly.type
_entity_poly.pdbx_seq_one_letter_code
_entity_poly.pdbx_strand_id
1 'polypeptide(L)'
;MRQACAAIGQPLLMAEYRKSFARYGVTVAQVLLTAEVLNNRRTYLNLRNSIETLLKLAVVPILNENDSVSTDEIGSAFGDNDRLSALVASKIDADLLIMLSDIDALYDKNPQKFADARPIHAVF
;
A
#
# COMPACT_ATOMS: atom_id res chain seq x y z
N MET A 1 11.51 18.82 4.14
CA MET A 1 10.06 19.12 4.13
C MET A 1 9.19 17.88 3.92
N ARG A 2 9.51 16.95 2.99
CA ARG A 2 8.72 15.72 2.73
C ARG A 2 8.29 14.97 4.01
N GLN A 3 9.24 14.61 4.88
CA GLN A 3 8.95 13.87 6.11
C GLN A 3 7.98 14.61 7.05
N ALA A 4 8.13 15.94 7.17
CA ALA A 4 7.21 16.77 7.96
C ALA A 4 5.81 16.84 7.33
N CYS A 5 5.72 16.96 6.00
CA CYS A 5 4.43 16.91 5.30
C CYS A 5 3.76 15.54 5.46
N ALA A 6 4.52 14.44 5.41
CA ALA A 6 4.00 13.11 5.66
C ALA A 6 3.52 12.95 7.12
N ALA A 7 4.28 13.44 8.09
CA ALA A 7 3.90 13.42 9.51
C ALA A 7 2.60 14.20 9.77
N ILE A 8 2.41 15.34 9.10
CA ILE A 8 1.19 16.15 9.19
C ILE A 8 0.03 15.50 8.43
N GLY A 9 0.30 14.97 7.23
CA GLY A 9 -0.71 14.44 6.31
C GLY A 9 -1.25 13.07 6.72
N GLN A 10 -0.41 12.21 7.33
CA GLN A 10 -0.78 10.84 7.65
C GLN A 10 -1.98 10.76 8.63
N PRO A 11 -2.06 11.55 9.73
CA PRO A 11 -3.25 11.60 10.57
C PRO A 11 -4.51 12.08 9.83
N LEU A 12 -4.36 13.03 8.89
CA LEU A 12 -5.48 13.57 8.09
C LEU A 12 -6.01 12.51 7.12
N LEU A 13 -5.12 11.79 6.44
CA LEU A 13 -5.48 10.66 5.58
C LEU A 13 -6.26 9.60 6.35
N MET A 14 -5.78 9.23 7.55
CA MET A 14 -6.47 8.27 8.40
C MET A 14 -7.84 8.75 8.90
N ALA A 15 -8.01 10.07 9.12
CA ALA A 15 -9.30 10.62 9.50
C ALA A 15 -10.34 10.42 8.38
N GLU A 16 -9.96 10.63 7.12
CA GLU A 16 -10.85 10.43 5.97
C GLU A 16 -11.16 8.95 5.73
N TYR A 17 -10.20 8.04 5.92
CA TYR A 17 -10.47 6.60 5.91
C TYR A 17 -11.47 6.19 6.99
N ARG A 18 -11.25 6.62 8.25
CA ARG A 18 -12.18 6.33 9.36
C ARG A 18 -13.58 6.84 9.06
N LYS A 19 -13.71 8.09 8.63
CA LYS A 19 -14.99 8.70 8.26
C LYS A 19 -15.68 7.93 7.13
N SER A 20 -14.91 7.52 6.12
CA SER A 20 -15.45 6.82 4.96
C SER A 20 -15.96 5.42 5.31
N PHE A 21 -15.20 4.66 6.08
CA PHE A 21 -15.55 3.29 6.50
C PHE A 21 -16.60 3.25 7.60
N ALA A 22 -16.65 4.25 8.49
CA ALA A 22 -17.66 4.34 9.54
C ALA A 22 -19.10 4.38 8.99
N ARG A 23 -19.31 4.92 7.78
CA ARG A 23 -20.60 4.89 7.08
C ARG A 23 -21.13 3.47 6.85
N TYR A 24 -20.25 2.48 6.82
CA TYR A 24 -20.55 1.08 6.63
C TYR A 24 -20.40 0.26 7.92
N GLY A 25 -20.19 0.90 9.08
CA GLY A 25 -19.96 0.22 10.35
C GLY A 25 -18.62 -0.53 10.43
N VAL A 26 -17.67 -0.23 9.54
CA VAL A 26 -16.36 -0.89 9.49
C VAL A 26 -15.32 -0.07 10.22
N THR A 27 -14.58 -0.72 11.11
CA THR A 27 -13.44 -0.10 11.82
C THR A 27 -12.18 -0.23 10.97
N VAL A 28 -11.34 0.82 10.96
CA VAL A 28 -10.02 0.79 10.31
C VAL A 28 -8.90 0.92 11.34
N ALA A 29 -7.76 0.29 11.09
CA ALA A 29 -6.56 0.43 11.90
C ALA A 29 -5.37 0.85 11.05
N GLN A 30 -4.57 1.80 11.55
CA GLN A 30 -3.37 2.26 10.87
C GLN A 30 -2.20 1.31 11.13
N VAL A 31 -1.45 0.99 10.09
CA VAL A 31 -0.19 0.25 10.19
C VAL A 31 0.86 0.99 9.35
N LEU A 32 1.96 1.41 9.98
CA LEU A 32 3.06 2.10 9.29
C LEU A 32 4.27 1.19 9.17
N LEU A 33 4.85 1.12 7.98
CA LEU A 33 5.94 0.19 7.64
C LEU A 33 7.23 0.93 7.27
N THR A 34 8.37 0.34 7.60
CA THR A 34 9.67 0.74 7.03
C THR A 34 10.22 -0.43 6.22
N ALA A 35 11.12 -0.17 5.28
CA ALA A 35 11.76 -1.23 4.48
C ALA A 35 12.44 -2.29 5.37
N GLU A 36 13.01 -1.89 6.50
CA GLU A 36 13.66 -2.78 7.47
C GLU A 36 12.67 -3.83 8.05
N VAL A 37 11.41 -3.43 8.30
CA VAL A 37 10.39 -4.34 8.84
C VAL A 37 10.15 -5.54 7.91
N LEU A 38 10.26 -5.33 6.59
CA LEU A 38 10.02 -6.35 5.57
C LEU A 38 11.25 -7.25 5.30
N ASN A 39 12.44 -6.74 5.60
CA ASN A 39 13.71 -7.45 5.37
C ASN A 39 14.13 -8.34 6.55
N ASN A 40 13.53 -8.17 7.73
CA ASN A 40 13.81 -8.98 8.91
C ASN A 40 12.65 -9.97 9.19
N ARG A 41 12.98 -11.28 9.26
CA ARG A 41 12.00 -12.36 9.46
C ARG A 41 11.15 -12.15 10.71
N ARG A 42 11.74 -11.69 11.81
CA ARG A 42 11.03 -11.54 13.09
C ARG A 42 10.01 -10.40 13.04
N THR A 43 10.42 -9.24 12.55
CA THR A 43 9.54 -8.06 12.43
C THR A 43 8.42 -8.31 11.45
N TYR A 44 8.70 -9.00 10.35
CA TYR A 44 7.67 -9.41 9.40
C TYR A 44 6.65 -10.38 10.03
N LEU A 45 7.08 -11.42 10.77
CA LEU A 45 6.13 -12.33 11.43
C LEU A 45 5.21 -11.58 12.42
N ASN A 46 5.74 -10.59 13.13
CA ASN A 46 4.94 -9.73 14.01
C ASN A 46 3.93 -8.89 13.21
N LEU A 47 4.33 -8.35 12.06
CA LEU A 47 3.44 -7.62 11.16
C LEU A 47 2.30 -8.51 10.65
N ARG A 48 2.64 -9.72 10.16
CA ARG A 48 1.66 -10.71 9.70
C ARG A 48 0.65 -11.05 10.79
N ASN A 49 1.12 -11.39 11.99
CA ASN A 49 0.25 -11.71 13.12
C ASN A 49 -0.67 -10.53 13.47
N SER A 50 -0.16 -9.30 13.42
CA SER A 50 -0.95 -8.08 13.66
C SER A 50 -2.05 -7.92 12.61
N ILE A 51 -1.71 -8.04 11.32
CA ILE A 51 -2.68 -7.94 10.20
C ILE A 51 -3.74 -9.03 10.32
N GLU A 52 -3.34 -10.29 10.52
CA GLU A 52 -4.28 -11.41 10.68
C GLU A 52 -5.23 -11.20 11.87
N THR A 53 -4.72 -10.66 12.97
CA THR A 53 -5.53 -10.36 14.16
C THR A 53 -6.55 -9.25 13.87
N LEU A 54 -6.13 -8.17 13.21
CA LEU A 54 -7.03 -7.09 12.81
C LEU A 54 -8.16 -7.61 11.91
N LEU A 55 -7.82 -8.41 10.90
CA LEU A 55 -8.80 -9.01 10.00
C LEU A 55 -9.77 -9.96 10.73
N LYS A 56 -9.29 -10.78 11.68
CA LYS A 56 -10.14 -11.64 12.53
C LYS A 56 -11.11 -10.85 13.41
N LEU A 57 -10.75 -9.61 13.77
CA LEU A 57 -11.60 -8.68 14.51
C LEU A 57 -12.53 -7.85 13.60
N ALA A 58 -12.60 -8.17 12.30
CA ALA A 58 -13.33 -7.40 11.28
C ALA A 58 -12.85 -5.92 11.18
N VAL A 59 -11.58 -5.67 11.50
CA VAL A 59 -10.92 -4.37 11.34
C VAL A 59 -10.13 -4.37 10.04
N VAL A 60 -10.33 -3.35 9.22
CA VAL A 60 -9.60 -3.18 7.95
C VAL A 60 -8.27 -2.47 8.21
N PRO A 61 -7.12 -3.13 8.00
CA PRO A 61 -5.83 -2.49 8.15
C PRO A 61 -5.56 -1.55 6.97
N ILE A 62 -5.18 -0.31 7.26
CA ILE A 62 -4.72 0.69 6.29
C ILE A 62 -3.21 0.82 6.45
N LEU A 63 -2.48 0.29 5.48
CA LEU A 63 -1.02 0.25 5.50
C LEU A 63 -0.48 1.44 4.71
N ASN A 64 0.60 2.05 5.21
CA ASN A 64 1.39 3.01 4.45
C ASN A 64 2.86 2.95 4.88
N GLU A 65 3.76 3.52 4.09
CA GLU A 65 5.13 3.72 4.52
C GLU A 65 5.21 4.73 5.68
N ASN A 66 6.15 4.52 6.58
CA ASN A 66 6.49 5.46 7.64
C ASN A 66 7.49 6.51 7.13
N ASP A 67 7.06 7.35 6.18
CA ASP A 67 7.86 8.42 5.59
C ASP A 67 8.46 9.41 6.60
N SER A 68 7.96 9.43 7.84
CA SER A 68 8.47 10.34 8.90
C SER A 68 9.78 9.86 9.51
N VAL A 69 10.09 8.56 9.40
CA VAL A 69 11.30 7.93 9.95
C VAL A 69 12.06 7.09 8.92
N SER A 70 11.49 6.89 7.72
CA SER A 70 12.17 6.23 6.62
C SER A 70 13.41 7.06 6.22
N THR A 71 14.57 6.40 6.28
CA THR A 71 15.88 6.96 5.93
C THR A 71 16.29 6.64 4.50
N ASP A 72 15.51 5.81 3.79
CA ASP A 72 15.81 5.43 2.42
C ASP A 72 15.68 6.67 1.52
N GLU A 73 16.76 6.96 0.82
CA GLU A 73 17.03 8.22 0.16
C GLU A 73 15.98 8.59 -0.88
N ILE A 74 15.82 9.90 -1.05
CA ILE A 74 15.06 10.55 -2.11
C ILE A 74 15.68 10.16 -3.47
N GLY A 75 15.18 9.07 -4.04
CA GLY A 75 15.44 8.61 -5.40
C GLY A 75 14.30 7.68 -5.80
N SER A 76 13.35 8.20 -6.59
CA SER A 76 12.09 7.56 -7.02
C SER A 76 11.06 7.22 -5.93
N ALA A 77 10.39 8.24 -5.38
CA ALA A 77 9.13 8.08 -4.61
C ALA A 77 7.94 7.51 -5.42
N PHE A 78 8.17 7.19 -6.71
CA PHE A 78 7.21 6.57 -7.61
C PHE A 78 7.48 5.06 -7.62
N GLY A 79 6.61 4.27 -7.01
CA GLY A 79 6.70 2.80 -6.97
C GLY A 79 6.96 2.17 -5.60
N ASP A 80 7.17 2.97 -4.55
CA ASP A 80 7.41 2.45 -3.19
C ASP A 80 6.21 1.66 -2.68
N ASN A 81 5.00 2.21 -2.83
CA ASN A 81 3.78 1.52 -2.39
C ASN A 81 3.38 0.32 -3.28
N ASP A 82 3.82 0.28 -4.54
CA ASP A 82 3.60 -0.88 -5.42
C ASP A 82 4.45 -2.06 -4.93
N ARG A 83 5.74 -1.81 -4.65
CA ARG A 83 6.62 -2.82 -4.06
C ARG A 83 6.17 -3.19 -2.65
N LEU A 84 5.79 -2.21 -1.83
CA LEU A 84 5.30 -2.44 -0.47
C LEU A 84 4.08 -3.35 -0.46
N SER A 85 3.08 -3.05 -1.29
CA SER A 85 1.85 -3.81 -1.37
C SER A 85 2.09 -5.23 -1.90
N ALA A 86 2.96 -5.42 -2.89
CA ALA A 86 3.40 -6.74 -3.36
C ALA A 86 4.11 -7.55 -2.27
N LEU A 87 5.02 -6.91 -1.53
CA LEU A 87 5.70 -7.55 -0.40
C LEU A 87 4.68 -7.93 0.67
N VAL A 88 3.82 -7.02 1.11
CA VAL A 88 2.79 -7.33 2.11
C VAL A 88 1.90 -8.47 1.64
N ALA A 89 1.39 -8.43 0.40
CA ALA A 89 0.52 -9.47 -0.16
C ALA A 89 1.20 -10.85 -0.12
N SER A 90 2.45 -10.95 -0.60
CA SER A 90 3.23 -12.19 -0.53
C SER A 90 3.44 -12.67 0.91
N LYS A 91 3.60 -11.74 1.85
CA LYS A 91 3.94 -12.00 3.25
C LYS A 91 2.72 -12.38 4.08
N ILE A 92 1.54 -11.91 3.75
CA ILE A 92 0.30 -12.35 4.44
C ILE A 92 -0.37 -13.53 3.74
N ASP A 93 0.28 -14.14 2.74
CA ASP A 93 -0.27 -15.17 1.88
C ASP A 93 -1.61 -14.74 1.25
N ALA A 94 -1.68 -13.50 0.74
CA ALA A 94 -2.87 -13.00 0.08
C ALA A 94 -3.12 -13.72 -1.26
N ASP A 95 -4.38 -14.07 -1.52
CA ASP A 95 -4.78 -14.72 -2.77
C ASP A 95 -4.70 -13.78 -3.98
N LEU A 96 -4.87 -12.47 -3.76
CA LEU A 96 -4.93 -11.45 -4.81
C LEU A 96 -4.42 -10.10 -4.32
N LEU A 97 -3.61 -9.44 -5.14
CA LEU A 97 -3.28 -8.02 -5.02
C LEU A 97 -3.97 -7.24 -6.14
N ILE A 98 -4.80 -6.27 -5.77
CA ILE A 98 -5.47 -5.37 -6.70
C ILE A 98 -4.76 -4.02 -6.68
N MET A 99 -4.15 -3.64 -7.80
CA MET A 99 -3.50 -2.35 -8.00
C MET A 99 -4.49 -1.38 -8.65
N LEU A 100 -4.80 -0.27 -7.97
CA LEU A 100 -5.65 0.79 -8.52
C LEU A 100 -4.76 1.92 -9.04
N SER A 101 -4.86 2.23 -10.33
CA SER A 101 -4.07 3.24 -11.02
C SER A 101 -4.96 4.15 -11.86
N ASP A 102 -4.43 5.31 -12.23
CA ASP A 102 -4.99 6.20 -13.25
C ASP A 102 -4.84 5.64 -14.67
N ILE A 103 -4.02 4.61 -14.85
CA ILE A 103 -3.95 3.78 -16.05
C ILE A 103 -4.88 2.58 -15.86
N ASP A 104 -5.77 2.35 -16.82
CA ASP A 104 -6.86 1.36 -16.75
C ASP A 104 -6.45 -0.07 -17.12
N ALA A 105 -5.32 -0.24 -17.81
CA ALA A 105 -4.76 -1.54 -18.18
C ALA A 105 -3.25 -1.47 -18.39
N LEU A 106 -2.60 -2.63 -18.41
CA LEU A 106 -1.28 -2.75 -19.03
C LEU A 106 -1.44 -2.68 -20.55
N TYR A 107 -0.59 -1.94 -21.26
CA TYR A 107 -0.62 -1.84 -22.72
C TYR A 107 0.67 -2.37 -23.35
N ASP A 108 0.59 -2.81 -24.61
CA ASP A 108 1.76 -3.25 -25.39
C ASP A 108 2.75 -2.12 -25.72
N LYS A 109 2.27 -0.87 -25.71
CA LYS A 109 3.04 0.37 -25.88
C LYS A 109 2.33 1.53 -25.18
N ASN A 110 2.97 2.68 -25.05
CA ASN A 110 2.41 3.83 -24.35
C ASN A 110 1.15 4.38 -25.07
N PRO A 111 -0.07 4.28 -24.47
CA PRO A 111 -1.32 4.68 -25.12
C PRO A 111 -1.46 6.19 -25.31
N GLN A 112 -0.70 7.01 -24.57
CA GLN A 112 -0.68 8.46 -24.76
C GLN A 112 0.13 8.90 -26.00
N LYS A 113 1.02 8.04 -26.49
CA LYS A 113 1.88 8.32 -27.65
C LYS A 113 1.41 7.61 -28.92
N PHE A 114 0.72 6.49 -28.78
CA PHE A 114 0.36 5.62 -29.89
C PHE A 114 -1.14 5.29 -29.84
N ALA A 115 -1.90 5.80 -30.81
CA ALA A 115 -3.34 5.56 -30.88
C ALA A 115 -3.71 4.10 -31.19
N ASP A 116 -2.75 3.29 -31.65
CA ASP A 116 -2.91 1.86 -31.92
C ASP A 116 -2.48 0.97 -30.74
N ALA A 117 -2.20 1.55 -29.56
CA ALA A 117 -1.86 0.79 -28.35
C ALA A 117 -3.00 -0.15 -27.97
N ARG A 118 -2.65 -1.39 -27.60
CA ARG A 118 -3.62 -2.45 -27.28
C ARG A 118 -3.49 -2.87 -25.81
N PRO A 119 -4.61 -2.99 -25.08
CA PRO A 119 -4.59 -3.46 -23.70
C PRO A 119 -4.19 -4.95 -23.64
N ILE A 120 -3.42 -5.29 -22.63
CA ILE A 120 -2.99 -6.63 -22.26
C ILE A 120 -3.83 -7.04 -21.04
N HIS A 121 -4.77 -7.95 -21.25
CA HIS A 121 -5.70 -8.39 -20.20
C HIS A 121 -5.12 -9.50 -19.30
N ALA A 122 -4.11 -10.24 -19.77
CA ALA A 122 -3.46 -11.29 -19.02
C ALA A 122 -1.99 -11.42 -19.43
N VAL A 123 -1.13 -11.69 -18.44
CA VAL A 123 0.28 -12.02 -18.61
C VAL A 123 0.51 -13.34 -17.88
N PHE A 124 1.10 -14.32 -18.56
CA PHE A 124 1.37 -15.66 -18.03
C PHE A 124 2.87 -15.89 -17.89
#